data_AF-A0A5D0R2L4-F1
#
_entry.id   AF-A0A5D0R2L4-F1
#
_cell.length_a   1.000
_cell.length_b   1.000
_cell.length_c   1.000
_cell.angle_alpha   90.00
_cell.angle_beta   90.00
_cell.angle_gamma   90.00
#
_symmetry.space_group_name_H-M   'P 1'
#
loop_
_entity.id
_entity.type
_entity.pdbx_description
1 polymer ?
#
loop_
_entity_poly.entity_id
_entity_poly.type
_entity_poly.pdbx_seq_one_letter_code
_entity_poly.pdbx_strand_id
1 'polypeptide(L)'
;MTKKAIAILFSILFLAFISAPSIIIAIDDNVDVSMFYSIAEEENENIKFPLAENDLNEVSHVFLLDSKEHVGYMFKYYPKPHLNLISPPPDFI
;
A
#
# COMPACT_ATOMS: atom_id res chain seq x y z
N MET A 1 -19.43 11.95 28.51
CA MET A 1 -18.05 11.49 28.78
C MET A 1 -17.65 10.26 27.97
N THR A 2 -18.58 9.33 27.69
CA THR A 2 -18.34 8.09 26.93
C THR A 2 -17.75 8.29 25.52
N LYS A 3 -18.28 9.25 24.74
CA LYS A 3 -17.77 9.55 23.38
C LYS A 3 -16.28 9.96 23.38
N LYS A 4 -15.84 10.71 24.38
CA LYS A 4 -14.42 11.11 24.53
C LYS A 4 -13.55 9.92 24.91
N ALA A 5 -14.03 9.06 25.81
CA ALA A 5 -13.31 7.83 26.18
C ALA A 5 -13.17 6.88 24.98
N ILE A 6 -14.21 6.73 24.16
CA ILE A 6 -14.17 5.94 22.93
C ILE A 6 -13.17 6.54 21.94
N ALA A 7 -13.19 7.87 21.75
CA ALA A 7 -12.23 8.54 20.87
C ALA A 7 -10.78 8.35 21.35
N ILE A 8 -10.54 8.46 22.65
CA ILE A 8 -9.21 8.22 23.25
C ILE A 8 -8.78 6.76 23.04
N LEU A 9 -9.69 5.80 23.24
CA LEU A 9 -9.40 4.38 23.03
C LEU A 9 -8.96 4.12 21.60
N PHE A 10 -9.73 4.59 20.61
CA PHE A 10 -9.35 4.43 19.20
C PHE A 10 -8.06 5.16 18.87
N SER A 11 -7.83 6.35 19.43
CA SER A 11 -6.60 7.10 19.20
C SER A 11 -5.36 6.37 19.73
N ILE A 12 -5.46 5.77 20.93
CA ILE A 12 -4.38 4.93 21.50
C ILE A 12 -4.19 3.66 20.67
N LEU A 13 -5.28 3.01 20.24
CA LEU A 13 -5.21 1.82 19.39
C LEU A 13 -4.48 2.11 18.08
N PHE A 14 -4.84 3.20 17.39
CA PHE A 14 -4.17 3.62 16.16
C PHE A 14 -2.71 3.98 16.38
N LEU A 15 -2.41 4.69 17.48
CA LEU A 15 -1.03 5.04 17.82
C LEU A 15 -0.18 3.79 18.06
N ALA A 16 -0.71 2.79 18.77
CA ALA A 16 -0.04 1.52 19.00
C ALA A 16 0.20 0.77 17.68
N PHE A 17 -0.77 0.77 16.77
CA PHE A 17 -0.66 0.07 15.49
C PHE A 17 0.41 0.70 14.58
N ILE A 18 0.43 2.03 14.45
CA ILE A 18 1.37 2.74 13.57
C ILE A 18 2.80 2.74 14.16
N SER A 19 2.94 2.72 15.48
CA SER A 19 4.26 2.69 16.14
C SER A 19 4.92 1.31 16.21
N ALA A 20 4.19 0.23 15.90
CA ALA A 20 4.69 -1.13 15.97
C ALA A 20 6.03 -1.36 15.22
N PRO A 21 6.18 -1.03 13.92
CA PRO A 21 7.46 -1.22 13.22
C PRO A 21 8.59 -0.37 13.82
N SER A 22 8.28 0.84 14.32
CA SER A 22 9.28 1.71 14.95
C SER A 22 9.81 1.15 16.28
N ILE A 23 8.93 0.55 17.10
CA ILE A 23 9.32 -0.08 18.37
C ILE A 23 10.14 -1.34 18.12
N ILE A 24 9.77 -2.15 17.12
CA ILE A 24 10.49 -3.38 16.76
C ILE A 24 11.93 -3.05 16.33
N ILE A 25 12.10 -2.08 15.42
CA ILE A 25 13.44 -1.63 14.99
C ILE A 25 14.25 -1.10 16.17
N ALA A 26 13.63 -0.35 17.09
CA ALA A 26 14.35 0.18 18.26
C ALA A 26 14.85 -0.89 19.24
N ILE A 27 14.27 -2.10 19.21
CA ILE A 27 14.67 -3.22 20.07
C ILE A 27 15.73 -4.09 19.38
N ASP A 28 15.55 -4.37 18.09
CA ASP A 28 16.46 -5.24 17.33
C ASP A 28 16.49 -4.84 15.85
N ASP A 29 17.67 -4.40 15.40
CA ASP A 29 17.94 -3.97 14.03
C ASP A 29 17.95 -5.13 13.01
N ASN A 30 17.94 -6.40 13.45
CA ASN A 30 17.96 -7.56 12.57
C ASN A 30 16.56 -8.07 12.20
N VAL A 31 15.51 -7.54 12.82
CA VAL A 31 14.13 -7.99 12.55
C VAL A 31 13.63 -7.36 11.26
N ASP A 32 13.14 -8.20 10.36
CA ASP A 32 12.53 -7.75 9.11
C ASP A 32 11.14 -7.15 9.38
N VAL A 33 11.01 -5.85 9.13
CA VAL A 33 9.74 -5.09 9.24
C VAL A 33 9.16 -4.73 7.87
N SER A 34 9.74 -5.21 6.76
CA SER A 34 9.30 -4.91 5.39
C SER A 34 7.81 -5.20 5.19
N MET A 35 7.30 -6.30 5.77
CA MET A 35 5.88 -6.66 5.72
C MET A 35 4.94 -5.53 6.18
N PHE A 36 5.30 -4.75 7.21
CA PHE A 36 4.46 -3.65 7.68
C PHE A 36 4.37 -2.51 6.67
N TYR A 37 5.41 -2.33 5.84
CA TYR A 37 5.44 -1.32 4.79
C TYR A 37 4.83 -1.84 3.48
N SER A 38 5.06 -3.12 3.14
CA SER A 38 4.54 -3.75 1.92
C SER A 38 3.02 -3.93 1.94
N ILE A 39 2.37 -4.04 3.10
CA ILE A 39 0.90 -4.09 3.19
C ILE A 39 0.26 -2.74 2.79
N ALA A 40 0.98 -1.64 2.98
CA ALA A 40 0.50 -0.30 2.63
C ALA A 40 0.86 0.11 1.19
N GLU A 41 1.81 -0.58 0.56
CA GLU A 41 2.10 -0.45 -0.86
C GLU A 41 1.07 -1.27 -1.67
N GLU A 42 0.04 -0.58 -2.15
CA GLU A 42 -0.93 -1.13 -3.09
C GLU A 42 -0.33 -1.17 -4.51
N GLU A 43 0.64 -2.05 -4.74
CA GLU A 43 0.90 -2.55 -6.10
C GLU A 43 -0.01 -3.76 -6.33
N ASN A 44 -1.13 -3.50 -7.01
CA ASN A 44 -2.08 -4.50 -7.50
C ASN A 44 -1.43 -5.43 -8.53
N GLU A 45 -0.54 -6.32 -8.09
CA GLU A 45 -0.12 -7.46 -8.89
C GLU A 45 -0.21 -8.74 -8.05
N ASN A 46 -1.37 -9.39 -8.15
CA ASN A 46 -1.58 -10.81 -7.90
C ASN A 46 -0.73 -11.38 -6.76
N ILE A 47 -1.06 -11.01 -5.52
CA ILE A 47 -0.38 -11.55 -4.34
C ILE A 47 -0.70 -13.05 -4.28
N LYS A 48 0.17 -13.87 -4.88
CA LYS A 48 0.16 -15.32 -4.74
C LYS A 48 0.69 -15.64 -3.34
N PHE A 49 -0.16 -15.45 -2.34
CA PHE A 49 0.04 -16.09 -1.06
C PHE A 49 -0.01 -17.62 -1.29
N PRO A 50 1.02 -18.40 -0.91
CA PRO A 50 0.86 -19.84 -0.77
C PRO A 50 0.04 -20.09 0.49
N LEU A 51 -1.25 -19.75 0.44
CA LEU A 51 -2.18 -20.00 1.52
C LEU A 51 -2.54 -21.48 1.43
N ALA A 52 -2.04 -22.26 2.38
CA ALA A 52 -2.42 -23.66 2.54
C ALA A 52 -3.96 -23.74 2.58
N GLU A 53 -4.53 -24.56 1.70
CA GLU A 53 -5.93 -24.54 1.22
C GLU A 53 -7.05 -24.72 2.28
N ASN A 54 -6.79 -24.67 3.58
CA ASN A 54 -7.74 -25.12 4.60
C ASN A 54 -8.58 -24.05 5.32
N ASP A 55 -8.33 -22.74 5.14
CA ASP A 55 -9.03 -21.69 5.94
C ASP A 55 -9.92 -20.72 5.13
N LEU A 56 -10.16 -20.96 3.83
CA LEU A 56 -10.77 -19.96 2.93
C LEU A 56 -12.31 -19.95 2.87
N ASN A 57 -13.02 -20.64 3.77
CA ASN A 57 -14.48 -20.79 3.62
C ASN A 57 -15.31 -19.57 4.11
N GLU A 58 -14.71 -18.58 4.78
CA GLU A 58 -15.46 -17.47 5.41
C GLU A 58 -15.37 -16.10 4.69
N VAL A 59 -14.44 -15.90 3.75
CA VAL A 59 -14.13 -14.54 3.21
C VAL A 59 -14.59 -14.33 1.75
N SER A 60 -15.18 -15.36 1.13
CA SER A 60 -15.40 -15.44 -0.33
C SER A 60 -16.48 -14.52 -0.92
N HIS A 61 -17.17 -13.70 -0.13
CA HIS A 61 -18.34 -12.95 -0.61
C HIS A 61 -18.13 -11.45 -0.92
N VAL A 62 -16.94 -10.89 -0.70
CA VAL A 62 -16.79 -9.40 -0.74
C VAL A 62 -16.18 -8.84 -2.04
N PHE A 63 -15.51 -9.64 -2.87
CA PHE A 63 -14.70 -9.12 -3.99
C PHE A 63 -15.14 -9.58 -5.39
N LEU A 64 -16.41 -9.38 -5.74
CA LEU A 64 -16.87 -9.49 -7.13
C LEU A 64 -17.34 -8.14 -7.67
N LEU A 65 -16.38 -7.28 -8.00
CA LEU A 65 -16.59 -6.20 -8.96
C LEU A 65 -15.71 -6.46 -10.19
N ASP A 66 -16.33 -7.11 -11.18
CA ASP A 66 -15.81 -7.31 -12.52
C ASP A 66 -15.80 -5.98 -13.27
N SER A 67 -14.64 -5.34 -13.38
CA SER A 67 -14.40 -4.33 -14.41
C SER A 67 -13.21 -4.76 -15.26
N LYS A 68 -13.49 -5.48 -16.35
CA LYS A 68 -12.54 -5.77 -17.43
C LYS A 68 -12.10 -4.48 -18.14
N GLU A 69 -11.24 -3.69 -17.50
CA GLU A 69 -10.44 -2.70 -18.20
C GLU A 69 -9.31 -3.42 -18.93
N HIS A 70 -9.36 -3.40 -20.26
CA HIS A 70 -8.30 -3.95 -21.09
C HIS A 70 -7.14 -2.94 -21.10
N VAL A 71 -6.27 -3.01 -20.09
CA VAL A 71 -5.02 -2.24 -20.09
C VAL A 71 -4.11 -2.83 -21.16
N GLY A 72 -4.07 -2.19 -22.32
CA GLY A 72 -3.20 -2.57 -23.42
C GLY A 72 -1.73 -2.33 -23.07
N TYR A 73 -1.01 -3.38 -22.69
CA TYR A 73 0.44 -3.31 -22.53
C TYR A 73 1.11 -3.05 -23.88
N MET A 74 1.93 -2.00 -23.95
CA MET A 74 2.71 -1.65 -25.15
C MET A 74 4.19 -1.50 -24.79
N PHE A 75 4.96 -2.55 -25.07
CA PHE A 75 6.41 -2.52 -24.86
C PHE A 75 7.11 -1.81 -26.01
N LYS A 76 7.90 -0.78 -25.70
CA LYS A 76 8.86 -0.16 -26.64
C LYS A 76 8.26 0.55 -27.86
N TYR A 77 6.96 0.81 -27.89
CA TYR A 77 6.29 1.54 -28.98
C TYR A 77 6.10 3.03 -28.66
N TYR A 78 7.10 3.65 -28.02
CA TYR A 78 7.04 5.05 -27.65
C TYR A 78 7.40 5.94 -28.85
N PRO A 79 6.67 7.04 -29.08
CA PRO A 79 7.08 8.04 -30.06
C PRO A 79 8.43 8.65 -29.64
N LYS A 80 9.27 9.00 -30.61
CA LYS A 80 10.56 9.65 -30.33
C LYS A 80 10.29 10.98 -29.62
N PRO A 81 10.82 11.22 -28.41
CA PRO A 81 10.61 12.47 -27.70
C PRO A 81 11.21 13.64 -28.51
N HIS A 82 10.52 14.77 -28.52
CA HIS A 82 11.03 15.99 -29.12
C HIS A 82 12.15 16.56 -28.23
N LEU A 83 13.40 16.20 -28.55
CA LEU A 83 14.61 16.62 -27.83
C LEU A 83 14.79 18.14 -27.68
N ASN A 84 14.05 18.93 -28.46
CA ASN A 84 14.15 20.39 -28.47
C ASN A 84 13.08 21.11 -27.61
N LEU A 85 12.31 20.38 -26.79
CA LEU A 85 11.46 21.01 -25.77
C LEU A 85 12.32 21.41 -24.57
N ILE A 86 12.91 22.61 -24.63
CA ILE A 86 13.57 23.22 -23.49
C ILE A 86 12.52 24.09 -22.79
N SER A 87 11.94 23.59 -21.70
CA SER A 87 11.11 24.43 -20.82
C SER A 87 12.02 25.33 -19.98
N PRO A 88 11.78 26.65 -19.94
CA PRO A 88 12.51 27.51 -19.02
C PRO A 88 12.24 27.07 -17.57
N PRO A 89 13.20 27.27 -16.65
CA PRO A 89 12.97 27.04 -15.23
C PRO A 89 11.81 27.91 -14.72
N PRO A 90 11.04 27.44 -13.73
CA PRO A 90 9.98 28.23 -13.11
C PRO A 90 10.55 29.51 -12.49
N ASP A 91 9.78 30.60 -12.55
CA ASP A 91 10.13 31.83 -11.83
C ASP A 91 10.10 31.56 -10.32
N PHE A 92 11.13 32.01 -9.60
CA PHE A 92 11.14 31.98 -8.14
C PHE A 92 10.17 33.05 -7.62
N ILE A 93 9.10 32.61 -6.96
CA ILE A 93 8.17 33.47 -6.20
C ILE A 93 8.79 33.79 -4.84
#